data_AF-A0A7W2D5T3-F1
#
_entry.id   AF-A0A7W2D5T3-F1
#
_cell.length_a   1.000
_cell.length_b   1.000
_cell.length_c   1.000
_cell.angle_alpha   90.00
_cell.angle_beta   90.00
_cell.angle_gamma   90.00
#
_symmetry.space_group_name_H-M   'P 1'
#
loop_
_entity.id
_entity.type
_entity.pdbx_description
1 polymer ?
#
loop_
_entity_poly.entity_id
_entity_poly.type
_entity_poly.pdbx_seq_one_letter_code
_entity_poly.pdbx_strand_id
1 'polypeptide(L)'
;MSPTSAQVSPDPVPDTALADFLIGHKLAGPGEAGRWTPLAGGVSSDLWRVDLPGRSLCVKRALAKLRVAADWQAPVSRNAYEWAWMRFASRHRPDIVPELLAHDADAGLFAMAYLPPERYPMWKAQLLRGEVRVATAAAVGELLGTLHAASAGDAALAAEFATDDNFHALRIEPYLLATAAAHPGLGDILQGIAERTATTHLALVHGDVSPKNILVGPSGPVLLDAECAWYGDPAFDLAFCVNHLLLKSLVVPGRRTELLRSARVLAEAYFRCANWEPRAALEARAASLLPALLLARVDGKSPVEYLTDDRHRLFVRTVASALLRAPAPTVANVLDAWGTALEAPTESGLPD
;
A
#
# COMPACT_ATOMS: atom_id res chain seq x y z
N MET A 1 27.71 33.14 32.09
CA MET A 1 26.60 32.96 31.13
C MET A 1 26.27 31.49 31.10
N SER A 2 25.16 31.11 31.74
CA SER A 2 24.68 29.73 31.78
C SER A 2 24.15 29.33 30.40
N PRO A 3 24.35 28.07 29.95
CA PRO A 3 23.83 27.62 28.68
C PRO A 3 22.31 27.48 28.77
N THR A 4 21.62 28.13 27.85
CA THR A 4 20.18 28.06 27.67
C THR A 4 19.79 26.62 27.35
N SER A 5 19.11 25.96 28.28
CA SER A 5 18.42 24.69 28.08
C SER A 5 17.44 24.83 26.92
N ALA A 6 17.67 24.08 25.85
CA ALA A 6 16.71 23.94 24.76
C ALA A 6 15.37 23.46 25.35
N GLN A 7 14.33 24.28 25.20
CA GLN A 7 12.97 23.89 25.55
C GLN A 7 12.58 22.69 24.68
N VAL A 8 12.53 21.51 25.31
CA VAL A 8 11.89 20.34 24.74
C VAL A 8 10.41 20.71 24.59
N SER A 9 9.94 20.83 23.36
CA SER A 9 8.50 20.97 23.08
C SER A 9 7.78 19.84 23.80
N PRO A 10 6.66 20.09 24.50
CA PRO A 10 5.93 19.05 25.21
C PRO A 10 5.59 17.91 24.24
N ASP A 11 5.76 16.67 24.69
CA ASP A 11 5.30 15.50 23.96
C ASP A 11 3.82 15.73 23.58
N PRO A 12 3.42 15.48 22.33
CA PRO A 12 2.07 15.75 21.89
C PRO A 12 1.09 14.95 22.74
N VAL A 13 0.14 15.65 23.36
CA VAL A 13 -0.87 15.06 24.23
C VAL A 13 -2.00 14.52 23.35
N PRO A 14 -2.40 13.25 23.51
CA PRO A 14 -3.53 12.70 22.76
C PRO A 14 -4.83 13.43 23.12
N ASP A 15 -5.76 13.47 22.18
CA ASP A 15 -7.13 13.90 22.43
C ASP A 15 -7.76 13.02 23.53
N THR A 16 -8.49 13.64 24.47
CA THR A 16 -9.16 12.93 25.58
C THR A 16 -10.08 11.82 25.07
N ALA A 17 -10.69 12.00 23.90
CA ALA A 17 -11.53 10.99 23.27
C ALA A 17 -10.80 9.65 23.03
N LEU A 18 -9.48 9.67 22.80
CA LEU A 18 -8.70 8.43 22.61
C LEU A 18 -8.54 7.66 23.93
N ALA A 19 -8.32 8.38 25.04
CA ALA A 19 -8.22 7.77 26.36
C ALA A 19 -9.59 7.22 26.82
N ASP A 20 -10.66 7.99 26.60
CA ASP A 20 -12.03 7.58 26.92
C ASP A 20 -12.42 6.31 26.14
N PHE A 21 -12.05 6.22 24.86
CA PHE A 21 -12.23 5.02 24.05
C PHE A 21 -11.54 3.79 24.66
N LEU A 22 -10.26 3.91 25.06
CA LEU A 22 -9.55 2.79 25.69
C LEU A 22 -10.21 2.34 27.00
N ILE A 23 -10.69 3.28 27.82
CA ILE A 23 -11.37 2.97 29.09
C ILE A 23 -12.73 2.33 28.83
N GLY A 24 -13.53 2.91 27.93
CA GLY A 24 -14.86 2.40 27.57
C GLY A 24 -14.83 0.97 27.03
N HIS A 25 -13.79 0.62 26.28
CA HIS A 25 -13.56 -0.73 25.76
C HIS A 25 -12.76 -1.64 26.68
N LYS A 26 -12.46 -1.22 27.92
CA LYS A 26 -11.69 -1.99 28.92
C LYS A 26 -10.29 -2.39 28.45
N LEU A 27 -9.72 -1.63 27.51
CA LEU A 27 -8.34 -1.75 27.08
C LEU A 27 -7.39 -1.00 28.02
N ALA A 28 -7.91 -0.04 28.79
CA ALA A 28 -7.23 0.61 29.90
C ALA A 28 -8.17 0.74 31.13
N GLY A 29 -7.60 0.73 32.33
CA GLY A 29 -8.33 1.02 33.57
C GLY A 29 -8.53 2.53 33.78
N PRO A 30 -9.57 2.96 34.53
CA PRO A 30 -9.70 4.36 34.94
C PRO A 30 -8.46 4.83 35.70
N GLY A 31 -7.80 5.88 35.21
CA GLY A 31 -6.57 6.41 35.81
C GLY A 31 -5.32 5.55 35.61
N GLU A 32 -5.37 4.48 34.79
CA GLU A 32 -4.19 3.73 34.40
C GLU A 32 -3.25 4.64 33.60
N ALA A 33 -2.01 4.79 34.08
CA ALA A 33 -1.02 5.63 33.39
C ALA A 33 -0.63 4.99 32.06
N GLY A 34 -0.81 5.74 30.96
CA GLY A 34 -0.38 5.34 29.63
C GLY A 34 0.58 6.37 29.04
N ARG A 35 1.69 5.91 28.45
CA ARG A 35 2.56 6.77 27.65
C ARG A 35 2.10 6.71 26.19
N TRP A 36 1.74 7.87 25.65
CA TRP A 36 1.25 8.00 24.27
C TRP A 36 2.39 8.50 23.39
N THR A 37 2.63 7.80 22.28
CA THR A 37 3.64 8.19 21.30
C THR A 37 2.98 8.22 19.92
N PRO A 38 2.96 9.35 19.22
CA PRO A 38 2.44 9.39 17.86
C PRO A 38 3.35 8.54 16.96
N LEU A 39 2.74 7.70 16.14
CA LEU A 39 3.45 6.93 15.12
C LEU A 39 3.44 7.74 13.82
N ALA A 40 4.63 8.05 13.31
CA ALA A 40 4.79 8.78 12.06
C ALA A 40 4.53 7.89 10.83
N GLY A 41 4.22 8.50 9.69
CA GLY A 41 4.18 7.84 8.37
C GLY A 41 2.80 7.76 7.71
N GLY A 42 1.72 7.98 8.46
CA GLY A 42 0.37 8.12 7.91
C GLY A 42 0.00 9.58 7.66
N VAL A 43 -0.55 9.89 6.48
CA VAL A 43 -1.08 11.23 6.17
C VAL A 43 -2.60 11.30 6.38
N SER A 44 -3.27 10.16 6.46
CA SER A 44 -4.74 10.04 6.48
C SER A 44 -5.32 9.78 7.86
N SER A 45 -4.50 9.49 8.87
CA SER A 45 -4.98 9.11 10.21
C SER A 45 -4.05 9.62 11.30
N ASP A 46 -4.63 9.89 12.48
CA ASP A 46 -3.89 9.90 13.74
C ASP A 46 -3.63 8.45 14.14
N LEU A 47 -2.36 8.07 14.33
CA LEU A 47 -1.98 6.75 14.81
C LEU A 47 -1.09 6.92 16.04
N TRP A 48 -1.47 6.27 17.13
CA TRP A 48 -0.80 6.37 18.41
C TRP A 48 -0.40 5.00 18.91
N ARG A 49 0.85 4.86 19.38
CA ARG A 49 1.23 3.77 20.27
C ARG A 49 0.92 4.19 21.71
N VAL A 50 0.27 3.31 22.44
CA VAL A 50 -0.04 3.50 23.86
C VAL A 50 0.66 2.41 24.64
N ASP A 51 1.65 2.82 25.44
CA ASP A 51 2.39 1.94 26.34
C ASP A 51 1.70 1.97 27.71
N LEU A 52 1.03 0.86 28.06
CA LEU A 52 0.34 0.62 29.34
C LEU A 52 1.17 -0.35 30.20
N PRO A 53 0.90 -0.48 31.50
CA PRO A 53 1.52 -1.51 32.34
C PRO A 53 1.43 -2.91 31.71
N GLY A 54 2.60 -3.44 31.32
CA GLY A 54 2.76 -4.80 30.77
C GLY A 54 2.30 -5.01 29.33
N ARG A 55 1.80 -3.98 28.62
CA ARG A 55 1.30 -4.11 27.24
C ARG A 55 1.42 -2.83 26.43
N SER A 56 1.55 -2.97 25.12
CA SER A 56 1.48 -1.85 24.18
C SER A 56 0.43 -2.13 23.11
N LEU A 57 -0.34 -1.11 22.73
CA LEU A 57 -1.33 -1.18 21.67
C LEU A 57 -1.24 0.03 20.73
N CYS A 58 -1.87 -0.08 19.57
CA CYS A 58 -2.06 1.03 18.65
C CYS A 58 -3.52 1.50 18.69
N VAL A 59 -3.74 2.81 18.65
CA VAL A 59 -5.07 3.43 18.42
C VAL A 59 -5.00 4.27 17.15
N LYS A 60 -5.94 4.04 16.24
CA LYS A 60 -6.03 4.75 14.95
C LYS A 60 -7.34 5.51 14.86
N ARG A 61 -7.27 6.78 14.43
CA ARG A 61 -8.41 7.65 14.11
C ARG A 61 -8.26 8.23 12.72
N ALA A 62 -9.25 8.07 11.84
CA ALA A 62 -9.20 8.70 10.52
C ALA A 62 -9.36 10.24 10.62
N LEU A 63 -8.63 10.97 9.77
CA LEU A 63 -8.73 12.43 9.65
C LEU A 63 -9.63 12.82 8.48
N ALA A 64 -10.50 13.82 8.62
CA ALA A 64 -11.31 14.30 7.49
C ALA A 64 -10.44 14.91 6.36
N LYS A 65 -9.31 15.55 6.72
CA LYS A 65 -8.33 16.12 5.79
C LYS A 65 -6.98 15.43 5.96
N LEU A 66 -6.38 15.02 4.84
CA LEU A 66 -5.05 14.38 4.83
C LEU A 66 -3.95 15.43 5.07
N ARG A 67 -2.90 15.03 5.80
CA ARG A 67 -1.68 15.81 6.08
C ARG A 67 -0.73 15.77 4.88
N VAL A 68 -1.17 16.26 3.73
CA VAL A 68 -0.38 16.40 2.50
C VAL A 68 -0.39 17.85 2.01
N ALA A 69 0.58 18.21 1.15
CA ALA A 69 0.71 19.57 0.63
C ALA A 69 -0.46 19.99 -0.28
N ALA A 70 -1.04 19.03 -1.01
CA ALA A 70 -2.25 19.23 -1.79
C ALA A 70 -3.50 19.24 -0.88
N ASP A 71 -4.55 19.95 -1.28
CA ASP A 71 -5.84 19.83 -0.59
C ASP A 71 -6.47 18.47 -0.94
N TRP A 72 -6.35 17.51 -0.02
CA TRP A 72 -6.85 16.16 -0.19
C TRP A 72 -7.79 15.80 0.97
N GLN A 73 -9.07 15.75 0.66
CA GLN A 73 -10.13 15.33 1.58
C GLN A 73 -10.52 13.88 1.29
N ALA A 74 -10.82 13.12 2.34
CA ALA A 74 -11.26 11.73 2.20
C ALA A 74 -12.34 11.39 3.24
N PRO A 75 -13.34 10.57 2.89
CA PRO A 75 -14.39 10.17 3.83
C PRO A 75 -13.81 9.43 5.05
N VAL A 76 -14.22 9.83 6.26
CA VAL A 76 -13.75 9.21 7.52
C VAL A 76 -14.25 7.78 7.70
N SER A 77 -15.31 7.40 6.99
CA SER A 77 -15.86 6.04 6.93
C SER A 77 -14.82 4.98 6.56
N ARG A 78 -13.72 5.37 5.92
CA ARG A 78 -12.59 4.47 5.60
C ARG A 78 -11.97 3.78 6.82
N ASN A 79 -12.07 4.37 8.02
CA ASN A 79 -11.62 3.71 9.25
C ASN A 79 -12.42 2.42 9.53
N ALA A 80 -13.73 2.47 9.36
CA ALA A 80 -14.61 1.32 9.56
C ALA A 80 -14.36 0.23 8.50
N TYR A 81 -14.07 0.62 7.25
CA TYR A 81 -13.74 -0.32 6.18
C TYR A 81 -12.36 -0.96 6.34
N GLU A 82 -11.38 -0.23 6.86
CA GLU A 82 -10.09 -0.81 7.25
C GLU A 82 -10.28 -1.87 8.34
N TRP A 83 -11.03 -1.56 9.39
CA TRP A 83 -11.38 -2.53 10.43
C TRP A 83 -12.11 -3.76 9.86
N ALA A 84 -13.11 -3.54 9.01
CA ALA A 84 -13.87 -4.61 8.39
C ALA A 84 -12.99 -5.51 7.51
N TRP A 85 -12.07 -4.93 6.74
CA TRP A 85 -11.12 -5.67 5.91
C TRP A 85 -10.16 -6.49 6.77
N MET A 86 -9.61 -5.90 7.84
CA MET A 86 -8.74 -6.62 8.77
C MET A 86 -9.48 -7.77 9.46
N ARG A 87 -10.75 -7.58 9.80
CA ARG A 87 -11.61 -8.63 10.38
C ARG A 87 -11.83 -9.77 9.38
N PHE A 88 -12.07 -9.45 8.11
CA PHE A 88 -12.14 -10.45 7.03
C PHE A 88 -10.81 -11.22 6.91
N ALA A 89 -9.68 -10.52 6.84
CA ALA A 89 -8.35 -11.12 6.71
C ALA A 89 -8.03 -12.04 7.91
N SER A 90 -8.27 -11.57 9.14
CA SER A 90 -8.01 -12.30 10.37
C SER A 90 -8.80 -13.62 10.45
N ARG A 91 -10.05 -13.66 9.95
CA ARG A 91 -10.85 -14.90 9.88
C ARG A 91 -10.23 -15.96 8.98
N HIS A 92 -9.53 -15.55 7.93
CA HIS A 92 -8.88 -16.48 6.99
C HIS A 92 -7.48 -16.88 7.44
N ARG A 93 -6.73 -15.93 8.01
CA ARG A 93 -5.40 -16.20 8.58
C ARG A 93 -5.07 -15.17 9.66
N PRO A 94 -5.18 -15.50 10.95
CA PRO A 94 -5.05 -14.53 12.05
C PRO A 94 -3.72 -13.76 12.06
N ASP A 95 -2.62 -14.38 11.66
CA ASP A 95 -1.27 -13.82 11.74
C ASP A 95 -0.92 -12.78 10.65
N ILE A 96 -1.84 -12.46 9.73
CA ILE A 96 -1.56 -11.57 8.57
C ILE A 96 -2.00 -10.13 8.79
N VAL A 97 -2.64 -9.84 9.92
CA VAL A 97 -2.99 -8.49 10.37
C VAL A 97 -2.70 -8.40 11.88
N PRO A 98 -2.46 -7.20 12.43
CA PRO A 98 -2.49 -7.00 13.87
C PRO A 98 -3.79 -7.54 14.50
N GLU A 99 -3.68 -8.09 15.71
CA GLU A 99 -4.84 -8.49 16.49
C GLU A 99 -5.77 -7.28 16.70
N LEU A 100 -7.04 -7.47 16.39
CA LEU A 100 -8.09 -6.46 16.51
C LEU A 100 -8.62 -6.44 17.94
N LEU A 101 -8.50 -5.30 18.63
CA LEU A 101 -8.80 -5.20 20.07
C LEU A 101 -10.15 -4.54 20.34
N ALA A 102 -10.44 -3.42 19.68
CA ALA A 102 -11.71 -2.69 19.83
C ALA A 102 -11.98 -1.79 18.63
N HIS A 103 -13.25 -1.49 18.37
CA HIS A 103 -13.68 -0.57 17.32
C HIS A 103 -14.92 0.20 17.78
N ASP A 104 -14.91 1.49 17.51
CA ASP A 104 -16.01 2.44 17.65
C ASP A 104 -16.17 3.15 16.30
N ALA A 105 -17.15 2.69 15.53
CA ALA A 105 -17.41 3.18 14.19
C ALA A 105 -17.91 4.63 14.21
N ASP A 106 -18.69 5.01 15.23
CA ASP A 106 -19.29 6.34 15.35
C ASP A 106 -18.20 7.38 15.67
N ALA A 107 -17.22 7.01 16.49
CA ALA A 107 -16.04 7.83 16.78
C ALA A 107 -14.95 7.74 15.69
N GLY A 108 -15.06 6.81 14.74
CA GLY A 108 -14.05 6.55 13.71
C GLY A 108 -12.72 6.06 14.30
N LEU A 109 -12.80 5.20 15.32
CA LEU A 109 -11.68 4.72 16.11
C LEU A 109 -11.59 3.20 16.09
N PHE A 110 -10.37 2.68 16.00
CA PHE A 110 -10.10 1.32 16.41
C PHE A 110 -8.76 1.17 17.12
N ALA A 111 -8.66 0.13 17.95
CA ALA A 111 -7.43 -0.32 18.58
C ALA A 111 -7.01 -1.70 18.06
N MET A 112 -5.70 -1.86 17.92
CA MET A 112 -5.07 -3.11 17.49
C MET A 112 -3.78 -3.38 18.26
N ALA A 113 -3.28 -4.61 18.23
CA ALA A 113 -2.00 -4.95 18.83
C ALA A 113 -0.86 -4.11 18.24
N TYR A 114 0.03 -3.63 19.11
CA TYR A 114 1.29 -3.05 18.67
C TYR A 114 2.27 -4.17 18.28
N LEU A 115 2.80 -4.08 17.06
CA LEU A 115 3.79 -5.02 16.55
C LEU A 115 5.19 -4.39 16.62
N PRO A 116 6.09 -4.86 17.51
CA PRO A 116 7.39 -4.23 17.72
C PRO A 116 8.30 -4.34 16.47
N PRO A 117 8.94 -3.25 16.02
CA PRO A 117 9.71 -3.21 14.77
C PRO A 117 10.93 -4.14 14.77
N GLU A 118 11.45 -4.53 15.94
CA GLU A 118 12.55 -5.49 16.08
C GLU A 118 12.13 -6.90 15.62
N ARG A 119 10.84 -7.23 15.79
CA ARG A 119 10.25 -8.52 15.41
C ARG A 119 9.42 -8.44 14.12
N TYR A 120 8.92 -7.26 13.80
CA TYR A 120 8.08 -6.97 12.64
C TYR A 120 8.66 -5.79 11.85
N PRO A 121 9.85 -5.93 11.23
CA PRO A 121 10.45 -4.85 10.45
C PRO A 121 9.57 -4.48 9.24
N MET A 122 9.51 -3.19 8.95
CA MET A 122 8.79 -2.65 7.80
C MET A 122 9.45 -3.08 6.48
N TRP A 123 8.70 -3.71 5.57
CA TRP A 123 9.28 -4.29 4.35
C TRP A 123 9.93 -3.24 3.46
N LYS A 124 9.31 -2.05 3.33
CA LYS A 124 9.92 -0.90 2.62
C LYS A 124 11.32 -0.57 3.17
N ALA A 125 11.47 -0.52 4.49
CA ALA A 125 12.76 -0.21 5.12
C ALA A 125 13.79 -1.30 4.85
N GLN A 126 13.41 -2.58 4.94
CA GLN A 126 14.29 -3.70 4.58
C GLN A 126 14.77 -3.60 3.13
N LEU A 127 13.83 -3.41 2.19
CA LEU A 127 14.17 -3.32 0.76
C LEU A 127 15.11 -2.15 0.47
N LEU A 128 14.86 -0.96 1.04
CA LEU A 128 15.71 0.22 0.84
C LEU A 128 17.10 0.07 1.47
N ARG A 129 17.26 -0.73 2.54
CA ARG A 129 18.57 -1.10 3.10
C ARG A 129 19.27 -2.23 2.33
N GLY A 130 18.67 -2.74 1.26
CA GLY A 130 19.22 -3.84 0.46
C GLY A 130 19.01 -5.23 1.07
N GLU A 131 18.16 -5.36 2.10
CA GLU A 131 17.72 -6.64 2.67
C GLU A 131 16.60 -7.26 1.80
N VAL A 132 16.97 -7.73 0.62
CA VAL A 132 16.00 -8.27 -0.37
C VAL A 132 15.91 -9.78 -0.24
N ARG A 133 14.82 -10.27 0.34
CA ARG A 133 14.52 -11.71 0.41
C ARG A 133 13.40 -12.08 -0.56
N VAL A 134 13.75 -12.85 -1.60
CA VAL A 134 12.79 -13.34 -2.62
C VAL A 134 11.64 -14.12 -1.99
N ALA A 135 11.90 -14.89 -0.93
CA ALA A 135 10.88 -15.64 -0.20
C ALA A 135 9.82 -14.73 0.44
N THR A 136 10.18 -13.53 0.90
CA THR A 136 9.20 -12.55 1.43
C THR A 136 8.23 -12.12 0.33
N ALA A 137 8.74 -11.82 -0.86
CA ALA A 137 7.91 -11.47 -2.01
C ALA A 137 6.98 -12.62 -2.45
N ALA A 138 7.47 -13.86 -2.43
CA ALA A 138 6.64 -15.05 -2.66
C ALA A 138 5.47 -15.13 -1.67
N ALA A 139 5.77 -14.97 -0.37
CA ALA A 139 4.77 -15.04 0.69
C ALA A 139 3.74 -13.91 0.60
N VAL A 140 4.13 -12.71 0.16
CA VAL A 140 3.19 -11.61 -0.11
C VAL A 140 2.26 -11.97 -1.27
N GLY A 141 2.80 -12.51 -2.37
CA GLY A 141 1.99 -12.91 -3.52
C GLY A 141 0.97 -14.00 -3.16
N GLU A 142 1.41 -15.04 -2.45
CA GLU A 142 0.54 -16.12 -1.97
C GLU A 142 -0.54 -15.60 -1.01
N LEU A 143 -0.19 -14.71 -0.10
CA LEU A 143 -1.13 -14.09 0.83
C LEU A 143 -2.24 -13.34 0.09
N LEU A 144 -1.87 -12.43 -0.83
CA LEU A 144 -2.85 -11.66 -1.60
C LEU A 144 -3.75 -12.56 -2.43
N GLY A 145 -3.17 -13.53 -3.14
CA GLY A 145 -3.93 -14.44 -3.97
C GLY A 145 -4.91 -15.28 -3.14
N THR A 146 -4.53 -15.69 -1.94
CA THR A 146 -5.40 -16.44 -1.03
C THR A 146 -6.57 -15.60 -0.53
N LEU A 147 -6.35 -14.33 -0.14
CA LEU A 147 -7.43 -13.45 0.31
C LEU A 147 -8.41 -13.08 -0.81
N HIS A 148 -7.90 -12.82 -2.01
CA HIS A 148 -8.75 -12.57 -3.17
C HIS A 148 -9.55 -13.81 -3.55
N ALA A 149 -8.93 -14.99 -3.55
CA ALA A 149 -9.66 -16.25 -3.79
C ALA A 149 -10.77 -16.49 -2.76
N ALA A 150 -10.52 -16.15 -1.50
CA ALA A 150 -11.49 -16.34 -0.42
C ALA A 150 -12.68 -15.36 -0.47
N SER A 151 -12.53 -14.21 -1.15
CA SER A 151 -13.59 -13.19 -1.27
C SER A 151 -14.26 -13.15 -2.64
N ALA A 152 -13.69 -13.84 -3.62
CA ALA A 152 -14.16 -13.74 -4.99
C ALA A 152 -15.59 -14.26 -5.16
N GLY A 153 -16.43 -13.47 -5.83
CA GLY A 153 -17.85 -13.77 -6.04
C GLY A 153 -18.75 -13.69 -4.78
N ASP A 154 -18.23 -13.30 -3.62
CA ASP A 154 -19.04 -13.12 -2.40
C ASP A 154 -19.91 -11.85 -2.48
N ALA A 155 -21.22 -12.05 -2.65
CA ALA A 155 -22.20 -10.97 -2.75
C ALA A 155 -22.38 -10.17 -1.45
N ALA A 156 -22.13 -10.77 -0.28
CA ALA A 156 -22.23 -10.07 1.00
C ALA A 156 -21.04 -9.12 1.18
N LEU A 157 -19.83 -9.57 0.82
CA LEU A 157 -18.66 -8.70 0.79
C LEU A 157 -18.79 -7.63 -0.29
N ALA A 158 -19.39 -7.94 -1.45
CA ALA A 158 -19.68 -6.94 -2.47
C ALA A 158 -20.60 -5.83 -1.96
N ALA A 159 -21.64 -6.17 -1.20
CA ALA A 159 -22.53 -5.19 -0.59
C ALA A 159 -21.87 -4.41 0.56
N GLU A 160 -21.10 -5.09 1.42
CA GLU A 160 -20.39 -4.46 2.56
C GLU A 160 -19.30 -3.49 2.08
N PHE A 161 -18.60 -3.81 0.99
CA PHE A 161 -17.49 -3.02 0.45
C PHE A 161 -17.83 -2.34 -0.88
N ALA A 162 -19.08 -1.92 -1.06
CA ALA A 162 -19.51 -1.02 -2.13
C ALA A 162 -19.02 0.42 -1.88
N THR A 163 -17.69 0.56 -1.79
CA THR A 163 -16.95 1.77 -1.39
C THR A 163 -16.26 2.42 -2.58
N ASP A 164 -16.88 2.32 -3.76
CA ASP A 164 -16.39 2.80 -5.04
C ASP A 164 -15.91 4.25 -4.99
N ASP A 165 -16.67 5.13 -4.32
CA ASP A 165 -16.31 6.55 -4.14
C ASP A 165 -15.00 6.72 -3.34
N ASN A 166 -14.78 5.90 -2.30
CA ASN A 166 -13.55 5.92 -1.53
C ASN A 166 -12.37 5.46 -2.39
N PHE A 167 -12.53 4.33 -3.09
CA PHE A 167 -11.48 3.81 -3.97
C PHE A 167 -11.18 4.77 -5.11
N HIS A 168 -12.21 5.41 -5.68
CA HIS A 168 -12.05 6.42 -6.71
C HIS A 168 -11.23 7.62 -6.20
N ALA A 169 -11.63 8.20 -5.06
CA ALA A 169 -10.95 9.36 -4.48
C ALA A 169 -9.52 9.06 -4.00
N LEU A 170 -9.25 7.83 -3.55
CA LEU A 170 -7.96 7.46 -2.97
C LEU A 170 -7.00 6.82 -3.98
N ARG A 171 -7.51 6.19 -5.04
CA ARG A 171 -6.70 5.42 -6.01
C ARG A 171 -6.94 5.81 -7.45
N ILE A 172 -8.17 5.76 -7.97
CA ILE A 172 -8.41 6.04 -9.39
C ILE A 172 -8.02 7.47 -9.76
N GLU A 173 -8.52 8.46 -9.01
CA GLU A 173 -8.26 9.86 -9.27
C GLU A 173 -6.76 10.20 -9.15
N PRO A 174 -6.10 9.97 -8.00
CA PRO A 174 -4.73 10.43 -7.79
C PRO A 174 -3.68 9.67 -8.61
N TYR A 175 -3.95 8.43 -9.02
CA TYR A 175 -2.99 7.60 -9.75
C TYR A 175 -3.28 7.48 -11.24
N LEU A 176 -4.53 7.44 -11.67
CA LEU A 176 -4.84 7.19 -13.08
C LEU A 176 -5.32 8.47 -13.77
N LEU A 177 -6.32 9.16 -13.20
CA LEU A 177 -6.90 10.35 -13.83
C LEU A 177 -5.96 11.56 -13.77
N ALA A 178 -5.31 11.80 -12.62
CA ALA A 178 -4.32 12.86 -12.50
C ALA A 178 -3.11 12.63 -13.43
N THR A 179 -2.68 11.37 -13.57
CA THR A 179 -1.60 11.02 -14.50
C THR A 179 -2.04 11.14 -15.96
N ALA A 180 -3.30 10.83 -16.29
CA ALA A 180 -3.88 11.08 -17.61
C ALA A 180 -3.85 12.59 -17.96
N ALA A 181 -4.20 13.46 -16.99
CA ALA A 181 -4.14 14.90 -17.17
C ALA A 181 -2.69 15.41 -17.35
N ALA A 182 -1.73 14.82 -16.64
CA ALA A 182 -0.31 15.16 -16.76
C ALA A 182 0.33 14.66 -18.07
N HIS A 183 -0.27 13.64 -18.72
CA HIS A 183 0.24 13.02 -19.96
C HIS A 183 -0.84 12.97 -21.05
N PRO A 184 -1.16 14.10 -21.72
CA PRO A 184 -2.24 14.14 -22.71
C PRO A 184 -2.11 13.11 -23.83
N GLY A 185 -0.89 12.79 -24.29
CA GLY A 185 -0.64 11.76 -25.30
C GLY A 185 -0.86 10.31 -24.84
N LEU A 186 -1.17 10.09 -23.57
CA LEU A 186 -1.57 8.80 -22.98
C LEU A 186 -2.96 8.88 -22.32
N GLY A 187 -3.65 10.02 -22.46
CA GLY A 187 -4.88 10.34 -21.73
C GLY A 187 -5.95 9.27 -21.89
N ASP A 188 -6.30 8.95 -23.13
CA ASP A 188 -7.35 7.96 -23.45
C ASP A 188 -7.01 6.56 -22.91
N ILE A 189 -5.73 6.15 -22.99
CA ILE A 189 -5.26 4.86 -22.48
C ILE A 189 -5.44 4.80 -20.96
N LEU A 190 -4.99 5.83 -20.26
CA LEU A 190 -5.06 5.91 -18.79
C LEU A 190 -6.50 6.03 -18.30
N GLN A 191 -7.35 6.78 -19.00
CA GLN A 191 -8.78 6.86 -18.70
C GLN A 191 -9.48 5.51 -18.91
N GLY A 192 -9.18 4.78 -20.00
CA GLY A 192 -9.73 3.43 -20.21
C GLY A 192 -9.27 2.42 -19.15
N ILE A 193 -8.02 2.51 -18.68
CA ILE A 193 -7.53 1.71 -17.56
C ILE A 193 -8.28 2.09 -16.27
N ALA A 194 -8.50 3.39 -16.01
CA ALA A 194 -9.25 3.88 -14.87
C ALA A 194 -10.69 3.36 -14.86
N GLU A 195 -11.41 3.51 -15.97
CA GLU A 195 -12.80 3.06 -16.12
C GLU A 195 -12.93 1.56 -15.92
N ARG A 196 -12.10 0.75 -16.60
CA ARG A 196 -12.13 -0.70 -16.43
C ARG A 196 -11.80 -1.13 -14.99
N THR A 197 -10.84 -0.47 -14.35
CA THR A 197 -10.48 -0.77 -12.97
C THR A 197 -11.66 -0.47 -12.06
N ALA A 198 -12.31 0.68 -12.22
CA ALA A 198 -13.44 1.14 -11.40
C ALA A 198 -14.73 0.33 -11.61
N THR A 199 -14.90 -0.32 -12.76
CA THR A 199 -16.11 -1.07 -13.12
C THR A 199 -15.97 -2.59 -12.99
N THR A 200 -14.81 -3.08 -12.56
CA THR A 200 -14.56 -4.51 -12.35
C THR A 200 -14.75 -4.83 -10.86
N HIS A 201 -15.73 -5.66 -10.53
CA HIS A 201 -16.09 -6.05 -9.16
C HIS A 201 -15.99 -7.56 -8.99
N LEU A 202 -14.81 -8.06 -8.57
CA LEU A 202 -14.53 -9.50 -8.57
C LEU A 202 -14.14 -10.06 -7.20
N ALA A 203 -13.45 -9.30 -6.37
CA ALA A 203 -12.95 -9.76 -5.06
C ALA A 203 -12.77 -8.58 -4.08
N LEU A 204 -12.56 -8.89 -2.80
CA LEU A 204 -12.25 -7.87 -1.79
C LEU A 204 -10.78 -7.45 -1.90
N VAL A 205 -10.55 -6.22 -2.34
CA VAL A 205 -9.24 -5.61 -2.60
C VAL A 205 -8.81 -4.79 -1.38
N HIS A 206 -7.54 -4.84 -1.01
CA HIS A 206 -6.95 -4.02 0.06
C HIS A 206 -6.77 -2.56 -0.38
N GLY A 207 -6.34 -2.34 -1.62
CA GLY A 207 -6.27 -1.04 -2.28
C GLY A 207 -5.00 -0.22 -1.98
N ASP A 208 -4.19 -0.57 -0.97
CA ASP A 208 -2.85 0.03 -0.73
C ASP A 208 -1.76 -1.00 -0.41
N VAL A 209 -1.62 -2.04 -1.24
CA VAL A 209 -0.59 -3.06 -1.01
C VAL A 209 0.78 -2.56 -1.46
N SER A 210 1.34 -1.64 -0.69
CA SER A 210 2.69 -1.11 -0.88
C SER A 210 3.63 -1.60 0.22
N PRO A 211 4.94 -1.73 -0.01
CA PRO A 211 5.86 -2.20 1.02
C PRO A 211 5.91 -1.36 2.31
N LYS A 212 5.35 -0.13 2.32
CA LYS A 212 5.21 0.69 3.54
C LYS A 212 4.07 0.22 4.46
N ASN A 213 3.18 -0.61 3.95
CA ASN A 213 2.00 -1.13 4.62
C ASN A 213 2.13 -2.64 4.88
N ILE A 214 3.37 -3.17 4.82
CA ILE A 214 3.67 -4.59 4.99
C ILE A 214 4.78 -4.72 6.01
N LEU A 215 4.49 -5.32 7.16
CA LEU A 215 5.52 -5.76 8.10
C LEU A 215 5.94 -7.18 7.75
N VAL A 216 7.20 -7.52 8.02
CA VAL A 216 7.72 -8.86 7.81
C VAL A 216 7.87 -9.54 9.16
N GLY A 217 6.81 -10.21 9.59
CA GLY A 217 6.76 -10.91 10.88
C GLY A 217 7.40 -12.30 10.85
N PRO A 218 7.47 -12.96 12.02
CA PRO A 218 8.02 -14.31 12.14
C PRO A 218 7.22 -15.37 11.39
N SER A 219 5.90 -15.19 11.27
CA SER A 219 4.97 -16.11 10.59
C SER A 219 4.71 -15.75 9.12
N GLY A 220 5.33 -14.68 8.62
CA GLY A 220 5.11 -14.17 7.26
C GLY A 220 4.76 -12.67 7.22
N PRO A 221 4.30 -12.18 6.04
CA PRO A 221 3.90 -10.79 5.89
C PRO A 221 2.63 -10.47 6.67
N VAL A 222 2.61 -9.27 7.26
CA VAL A 222 1.46 -8.68 7.95
C VAL A 222 1.04 -7.42 7.20
N LEU A 223 -0.19 -7.40 6.70
CA LEU A 223 -0.80 -6.29 5.97
C LEU A 223 -1.38 -5.27 6.95
N LEU A 224 -1.21 -3.99 6.64
CA LEU A 224 -1.67 -2.84 7.42
C LEU A 224 -2.40 -1.87 6.49
N ASP A 225 -3.21 -0.98 7.05
CA ASP A 225 -3.65 0.24 6.35
C ASP A 225 -4.52 -0.04 5.11
N ALA A 226 -5.52 -0.91 5.28
CA ALA A 226 -6.53 -1.25 4.28
C ALA A 226 -7.63 -0.17 4.14
N GLU A 227 -7.30 1.12 4.31
CA GLU A 227 -8.29 2.21 4.27
C GLU A 227 -8.87 2.43 2.86
N CYS A 228 -8.25 1.84 1.84
CA CYS A 228 -8.72 1.86 0.46
C CYS A 228 -9.48 0.57 0.09
N ALA A 229 -9.88 -0.23 1.08
CA ALA A 229 -10.56 -1.47 0.84
C ALA A 229 -11.89 -1.26 0.10
N TRP A 230 -12.09 -2.07 -0.94
CA TRP A 230 -13.29 -2.06 -1.76
C TRP A 230 -13.48 -3.42 -2.41
N TYR A 231 -14.71 -3.73 -2.81
CA TYR A 231 -14.96 -4.91 -3.62
C TYR A 231 -14.76 -4.55 -5.10
N GLY A 232 -13.71 -5.06 -5.73
CA GLY A 232 -13.22 -4.49 -6.98
C GLY A 232 -12.29 -5.40 -7.78
N ASP A 233 -11.41 -4.81 -8.59
CA ASP A 233 -10.45 -5.54 -9.43
C ASP A 233 -9.22 -6.00 -8.63
N PRO A 234 -9.06 -7.31 -8.37
CA PRO A 234 -7.91 -7.83 -7.63
C PRO A 234 -6.57 -7.66 -8.38
N ALA A 235 -6.59 -7.35 -9.68
CA ALA A 235 -5.40 -6.98 -10.44
C ALA A 235 -4.68 -5.75 -9.85
N PHE A 236 -5.43 -4.85 -9.21
CA PHE A 236 -4.90 -3.60 -8.68
C PHE A 236 -3.85 -3.84 -7.60
N ASP A 237 -4.15 -4.62 -6.57
CA ASP A 237 -3.20 -4.87 -5.46
C ASP A 237 -1.92 -5.56 -5.93
N LEU A 238 -2.03 -6.52 -6.86
CA LEU A 238 -0.87 -7.16 -7.46
C LEU A 238 0.00 -6.12 -8.18
N ALA A 239 -0.58 -5.37 -9.10
CA ALA A 239 0.15 -4.37 -9.88
C ALA A 239 0.74 -3.27 -8.97
N PHE A 240 0.01 -2.88 -7.92
CA PHE A 240 0.43 -1.88 -6.95
C PHE A 240 1.67 -2.35 -6.17
N CYS A 241 1.69 -3.60 -5.70
CA CYS A 241 2.84 -4.14 -4.99
C CYS A 241 4.04 -4.35 -5.92
N VAL A 242 3.82 -4.91 -7.12
CA VAL A 242 4.88 -5.19 -8.10
C VAL A 242 5.57 -3.90 -8.56
N ASN A 243 4.82 -2.80 -8.77
CA ASN A 243 5.42 -1.53 -9.18
C ASN A 243 6.51 -1.07 -8.20
N HIS A 244 6.32 -1.30 -6.90
CA HIS A 244 7.24 -0.84 -5.88
C HIS A 244 8.55 -1.63 -5.86
N LEU A 245 8.54 -2.88 -6.32
CA LEU A 245 9.75 -3.69 -6.48
C LEU A 245 10.54 -3.25 -7.73
N LEU A 246 9.83 -2.93 -8.82
CA LEU A 246 10.43 -2.36 -10.02
C LEU A 246 11.08 -1.00 -9.74
N LEU A 247 10.38 -0.07 -9.10
CA LEU A 247 10.93 1.24 -8.75
C LEU A 247 12.16 1.13 -7.83
N LYS A 248 12.18 0.17 -6.91
CA LYS A 248 13.34 -0.07 -6.04
C LYS A 248 14.53 -0.65 -6.80
N SER A 249 14.31 -1.38 -7.91
CA SER A 249 15.39 -1.90 -8.75
C SER A 249 16.25 -0.81 -9.40
N LEU A 250 15.75 0.44 -9.43
CA LEU A 250 16.48 1.63 -9.87
C LEU A 250 17.36 2.21 -8.75
N VAL A 251 16.83 2.27 -7.53
CA VAL A 251 17.44 3.06 -6.44
C VAL A 251 18.23 2.26 -5.42
N VAL A 252 18.10 0.93 -5.37
CA VAL A 252 18.82 0.06 -4.42
C VAL A 252 20.05 -0.56 -5.11
N PRO A 253 21.27 -0.06 -4.82
CA PRO A 253 22.47 -0.52 -5.51
C PRO A 253 22.76 -2.01 -5.25
N GLY A 254 23.21 -2.72 -6.29
CA GLY A 254 23.64 -4.12 -6.16
C GLY A 254 22.54 -5.14 -5.86
N ARG A 255 21.26 -4.74 -5.89
CA ARG A 255 20.11 -5.62 -5.61
C ARG A 255 19.07 -5.70 -6.73
N ARG A 256 19.40 -5.16 -7.91
CA ARG A 256 18.52 -5.13 -9.08
C ARG A 256 18.00 -6.53 -9.42
N THR A 257 18.89 -7.52 -9.54
CA THR A 257 18.55 -8.90 -9.90
C THR A 257 17.57 -9.51 -8.88
N GLU A 258 17.83 -9.35 -7.58
CA GLU A 258 16.99 -9.88 -6.51
C GLU A 258 15.62 -9.18 -6.46
N LEU A 259 15.55 -7.88 -6.75
CA LEU A 259 14.29 -7.12 -6.82
C LEU A 259 13.43 -7.53 -8.01
N LEU A 260 14.02 -7.68 -9.20
CA LEU A 260 13.31 -8.17 -10.38
C LEU A 260 12.85 -9.62 -10.19
N ARG A 261 13.68 -10.47 -9.58
CA ARG A 261 13.30 -11.83 -9.22
C ARG A 261 12.17 -11.84 -8.18
N SER A 262 12.21 -10.96 -7.19
CA SER A 262 11.14 -10.80 -6.20
C SER A 262 9.83 -10.42 -6.87
N ALA A 263 9.85 -9.47 -7.83
CA ALA A 263 8.67 -9.09 -8.59
C ALA A 263 8.05 -10.26 -9.37
N ARG A 264 8.87 -11.05 -10.07
CA ARG A 264 8.42 -12.25 -10.80
C ARG A 264 7.82 -13.29 -9.85
N VAL A 265 8.52 -13.60 -8.76
CA VAL A 265 8.09 -14.64 -7.81
C VAL A 265 6.82 -14.24 -7.06
N LEU A 266 6.65 -12.96 -6.72
CA LEU A 266 5.41 -12.44 -6.15
C LEU A 266 4.24 -12.64 -7.12
N ALA A 267 4.39 -12.19 -8.37
CA ALA A 267 3.34 -12.34 -9.38
C ALA A 267 2.98 -13.81 -9.63
N GLU A 268 3.98 -14.68 -9.77
CA GLU A 268 3.72 -16.10 -9.96
C GLU A 268 3.06 -16.75 -8.74
N ALA A 269 3.48 -16.39 -7.51
CA ALA A 269 2.84 -16.88 -6.30
C ALA A 269 1.38 -16.46 -6.19
N TYR A 270 1.08 -15.22 -6.57
CA TYR A 270 -0.28 -14.72 -6.65
C TYR A 270 -1.12 -15.50 -7.66
N PHE A 271 -0.64 -15.66 -8.90
CA PHE A 271 -1.40 -16.34 -9.96
C PHE A 271 -1.62 -17.83 -9.69
N ARG A 272 -0.77 -18.49 -8.89
CA ARG A 272 -1.04 -19.88 -8.44
C ARG A 272 -2.28 -20.00 -7.56
N CYS A 273 -2.62 -18.95 -6.82
CA CYS A 273 -3.81 -18.90 -5.99
C CYS A 273 -5.05 -18.40 -6.76
N ALA A 274 -4.87 -17.79 -7.93
CA ALA A 274 -5.93 -17.16 -8.70
C ALA A 274 -6.79 -18.15 -9.50
N ASN A 275 -7.74 -18.79 -8.81
CA ASN A 275 -8.63 -19.81 -9.37
C ASN A 275 -10.08 -19.36 -9.59
N TRP A 276 -10.42 -18.10 -9.31
CA TRP A 276 -11.79 -17.55 -9.41
C TRP A 276 -12.15 -16.98 -10.79
N GLU A 277 -11.16 -16.74 -11.64
CA GLU A 277 -11.35 -16.25 -13.02
C GLU A 277 -10.26 -16.81 -13.94
N PRO A 278 -10.40 -16.72 -15.27
CA PRO A 278 -9.35 -17.14 -16.19
C PRO A 278 -8.04 -16.36 -15.95
N ARG A 279 -6.94 -17.08 -15.65
CA ARG A 279 -5.62 -16.47 -15.37
C ARG A 279 -5.20 -15.43 -16.41
N ALA A 280 -5.41 -15.72 -17.69
CA ALA A 280 -5.04 -14.81 -18.78
C ALA A 280 -5.77 -13.44 -18.70
N ALA A 281 -7.02 -13.41 -18.26
CA ALA A 281 -7.79 -12.17 -18.13
C ALA A 281 -7.26 -11.32 -16.97
N LEU A 282 -7.06 -11.92 -15.79
CA LEU A 282 -6.48 -11.26 -14.63
C LEU A 282 -5.06 -10.75 -14.90
N GLU A 283 -4.25 -11.59 -15.56
CA GLU A 283 -2.87 -11.27 -15.90
C GLU A 283 -2.77 -10.11 -16.90
N ALA A 284 -3.67 -10.05 -17.90
CA ALA A 284 -3.74 -8.92 -18.83
C ALA A 284 -4.15 -7.61 -18.13
N ARG A 285 -5.11 -7.65 -17.20
CA ARG A 285 -5.49 -6.46 -16.41
C ARG A 285 -4.31 -5.96 -15.56
N ALA A 286 -3.65 -6.85 -14.83
CA ALA A 286 -2.47 -6.52 -14.02
C ALA A 286 -1.31 -5.98 -14.87
N ALA A 287 -1.05 -6.59 -16.04
CA ALA A 287 0.00 -6.17 -16.97
C ALA A 287 -0.22 -4.74 -17.49
N SER A 288 -1.47 -4.37 -17.78
CA SER A 288 -1.81 -3.01 -18.23
C SER A 288 -1.83 -1.96 -17.10
N LEU A 289 -2.22 -2.36 -15.88
CA LEU A 289 -2.21 -1.49 -14.70
C LEU A 289 -0.78 -1.15 -14.24
N LEU A 290 0.14 -2.11 -14.33
CA LEU A 290 1.51 -1.94 -13.83
C LEU A 290 2.25 -0.72 -14.41
N PRO A 291 2.33 -0.50 -15.74
CA PRO A 291 2.98 0.70 -16.29
C PRO A 291 2.21 1.99 -15.98
N ALA A 292 0.87 1.97 -15.90
CA ALA A 292 0.09 3.13 -15.46
C ALA A 292 0.48 3.55 -14.03
N LEU A 293 0.55 2.58 -13.12
CA LEU A 293 0.94 2.82 -11.72
C LEU A 293 2.41 3.24 -11.59
N LEU A 294 3.31 2.69 -12.41
CA LEU A 294 4.71 3.14 -12.46
C LEU A 294 4.79 4.63 -12.82
N LEU A 295 4.07 5.06 -13.87
CA LEU A 295 4.03 6.45 -14.29
C LEU A 295 3.39 7.35 -13.22
N ALA A 296 2.32 6.87 -12.59
CA ALA A 296 1.63 7.55 -11.50
C ALA A 296 2.51 7.83 -10.27
N ARG A 297 3.43 6.91 -9.96
CA ARG A 297 4.42 7.10 -8.88
C ARG A 297 5.49 8.13 -9.21
N VAL A 298 5.49 8.71 -10.41
CA VAL A 298 6.34 9.84 -10.80
C VAL A 298 5.53 11.11 -11.00
N ASP A 299 4.44 11.04 -11.78
CA ASP A 299 3.70 12.22 -12.26
C ASP A 299 2.23 12.24 -11.81
N GLY A 300 1.78 11.31 -10.97
CA GLY A 300 0.49 11.36 -10.29
C GLY A 300 0.53 12.21 -9.00
N LYS A 301 -0.57 12.24 -8.26
CA LYS A 301 -0.66 13.04 -7.01
C LYS A 301 0.08 12.43 -5.82
N SER A 302 0.57 11.19 -5.94
CA SER A 302 1.32 10.49 -4.90
C SER A 302 2.63 9.92 -5.45
N PRO A 303 3.62 10.77 -5.77
CA PRO A 303 4.92 10.29 -6.22
C PRO A 303 5.66 9.50 -5.13
N VAL A 304 6.55 8.57 -5.50
CA VAL A 304 7.45 7.92 -4.52
C VAL A 304 8.52 8.90 -4.04
N GLU A 305 8.64 9.03 -2.73
CA GLU A 305 9.58 9.98 -2.10
C GLU A 305 11.05 9.54 -2.20
N TYR A 306 11.30 8.25 -2.42
CA TYR A 306 12.65 7.70 -2.57
C TYR A 306 13.22 7.80 -4.00
N LEU A 307 12.43 8.26 -4.99
CA LEU A 307 12.88 8.44 -6.37
C LEU A 307 13.31 9.89 -6.59
N THR A 308 14.52 10.21 -6.15
CA THR A 308 15.05 11.58 -6.13
C THR A 308 15.85 11.95 -7.37
N ASP A 309 16.44 10.97 -8.07
CA ASP A 309 17.24 11.19 -9.28
C ASP A 309 16.34 11.34 -10.52
N ASP A 310 16.47 12.47 -11.23
CA ASP A 310 15.70 12.75 -12.44
C ASP A 310 15.98 11.77 -13.58
N ARG A 311 17.16 11.14 -13.62
CA ARG A 311 17.46 10.06 -14.58
C ARG A 311 16.58 8.85 -14.34
N HIS A 312 16.34 8.49 -13.08
CA HIS A 312 15.43 7.40 -12.75
C HIS A 312 13.97 7.76 -13.06
N ARG A 313 13.56 9.01 -12.82
CA ARG A 313 12.22 9.48 -13.20
C ARG A 313 12.02 9.46 -14.71
N LEU A 314 13.01 9.93 -15.48
CA LEU A 314 13.01 9.87 -16.93
C LEU A 314 12.94 8.42 -17.43
N PHE A 315 13.74 7.52 -16.85
CA PHE A 315 13.67 6.09 -17.16
C PHE A 315 12.26 5.53 -16.97
N VAL A 316 11.63 5.80 -15.82
CA VAL A 316 10.25 5.35 -15.55
C VAL A 316 9.30 5.90 -16.59
N ARG A 317 9.35 7.21 -16.89
CA ARG A 317 8.48 7.84 -17.91
C ARG A 317 8.64 7.18 -19.27
N THR A 318 9.87 6.96 -19.72
CA THR A 318 10.16 6.35 -21.03
C THR A 318 9.60 4.94 -21.11
N VAL A 319 9.94 4.07 -20.15
CA VAL A 319 9.57 2.66 -20.19
C VAL A 319 8.06 2.47 -19.96
N ALA A 320 7.48 3.17 -18.98
CA ALA A 320 6.06 3.09 -18.72
C ALA A 320 5.22 3.62 -19.90
N SER A 321 5.62 4.74 -20.51
CA SER A 321 4.92 5.28 -21.69
C SER A 321 4.99 4.33 -22.88
N ALA A 322 6.14 3.68 -23.11
CA ALA A 322 6.28 2.70 -24.17
C ALA A 322 5.36 1.49 -23.95
N LEU A 323 5.32 0.97 -22.72
CA LEU A 323 4.45 -0.15 -22.34
C LEU A 323 2.95 0.21 -22.35
N LEU A 324 2.59 1.48 -22.12
CA LEU A 324 1.19 1.93 -22.26
C LEU A 324 0.78 2.00 -23.74
N ARG A 325 1.65 2.47 -24.63
CA ARG A 325 1.38 2.54 -26.08
C ARG A 325 1.39 1.17 -26.76
N ALA A 326 2.22 0.26 -26.27
CA ALA A 326 2.30 -1.13 -26.72
C ALA A 326 2.13 -2.08 -25.53
N PRO A 327 0.88 -2.31 -25.07
CA PRO A 327 0.60 -3.14 -23.91
C PRO A 327 1.15 -4.56 -24.06
N ALA A 328 1.93 -4.98 -23.06
CA ALA A 328 2.38 -6.36 -22.95
C ALA A 328 1.22 -7.26 -22.49
N PRO A 329 1.12 -8.51 -22.98
CA PRO A 329 -0.01 -9.38 -22.69
C PRO A 329 0.06 -9.98 -21.28
N THR A 330 1.24 -10.00 -20.65
CA THR A 330 1.44 -10.61 -19.33
C THR A 330 2.32 -9.75 -18.42
N VAL A 331 2.19 -9.97 -17.10
CA VAL A 331 3.06 -9.32 -16.11
C VAL A 331 4.52 -9.72 -16.35
N ALA A 332 4.77 -10.99 -16.68
CA ALA A 332 6.11 -11.46 -17.01
C ALA A 332 6.75 -10.65 -18.16
N ASN A 333 5.99 -10.37 -19.22
CA ASN A 333 6.50 -9.56 -20.35
C ASN A 333 6.75 -8.10 -19.97
N VAL A 334 5.96 -7.51 -19.07
CA VAL A 334 6.27 -6.17 -18.50
C VAL A 334 7.59 -6.21 -17.74
N LEU A 335 7.81 -7.24 -16.93
CA LEU A 335 9.04 -7.43 -16.15
C LEU A 335 10.26 -7.69 -17.04
N ASP A 336 10.08 -8.43 -18.15
CA ASP A 336 11.11 -8.64 -19.18
C ASP A 336 11.49 -7.30 -19.84
N ALA A 337 10.50 -6.54 -20.33
CA ALA A 337 10.74 -5.25 -20.99
C ALA A 337 11.43 -4.24 -20.06
N TRP A 338 11.02 -4.20 -18.79
CA TRP A 338 11.68 -3.40 -17.77
C TRP A 338 13.14 -3.83 -17.55
N GLY A 339 13.39 -5.14 -17.45
CA GLY A 339 14.74 -5.70 -17.32
C GLY A 339 15.64 -5.37 -18.50
N THR A 340 15.15 -5.55 -19.73
CA THR A 340 15.88 -5.18 -20.96
C THR A 340 16.21 -3.69 -21.00
N ALA A 341 15.27 -2.83 -20.62
CA ALA A 341 15.51 -1.39 -20.57
C ALA A 341 16.60 -1.00 -19.54
N LEU A 342 16.71 -1.73 -18.42
CA LEU A 342 17.76 -1.51 -17.40
C LEU A 342 19.16 -1.91 -17.86
N GLU A 343 19.25 -2.81 -18.84
CA GLU A 343 20.50 -3.31 -19.42
C GLU A 343 20.93 -2.53 -20.67
N ALA A 344 20.01 -1.77 -21.27
CA ALA A 344 20.31 -0.92 -22.41
C ALA A 344 21.42 0.10 -22.06
N PRO A 345 22.44 0.27 -22.91
CA PRO A 345 23.46 1.29 -22.69
C PRO A 345 22.79 2.66 -22.60
N THR A 346 23.06 3.42 -21.54
CA THR A 346 22.77 4.86 -21.54
C THR A 346 23.63 5.47 -22.63
N GLU A 347 23.03 5.93 -23.74
CA GLU A 347 23.72 6.81 -24.69
C GLU A 347 24.12 8.10 -23.97
N SER A 348 25.32 8.09 -23.41
CA SER A 348 26.05 9.26 -22.95
C SER A 348 27.52 9.06 -23.31
N GLY A 349 27.86 9.58 -24.49
CA GLY A 349 29.21 9.62 -25.03
C GLY A 349 29.23 10.51 -26.26
N LEU A 350 28.94 11.81 -26.10
CA LEU A 350 29.45 12.80 -27.05
C LEU A 350 30.99 12.74 -26.96
N PRO A 351 31.72 12.55 -28.07
CA PRO A 351 33.18 12.68 -28.05
C PRO A 351 33.57 14.13 -27.79
N ASP A 352 34.67 14.30 -27.04
CA ASP A 352 35.31 15.57 -26.66
C ASP A 352 35.56 16.55 -27.83
#